data_AF-Q585S1-F1
#
_entry.id   AF-Q585S1-F1
#
_cell.length_a   1.000
_cell.length_b   1.000
_cell.length_c   1.000
_cell.angle_alpha   90.00
_cell.angle_beta   90.00
_cell.angle_gamma   90.00
#
_symmetry.space_group_name_H-M   'P 1'
#
loop_
_entity.id
_entity.type
_entity.pdbx_description
1 polymer ?
#
loop_
_entity_poly.entity_id
_entity_poly.type
_entity_poly.pdbx_seq_one_letter_code
_entity_poly.pdbx_strand_id
1 'polypeptide(L)'
;MDSNVTYAAQLESAAEEVAEAKQYLIKLDRRQHQLKEASRALKKTPVLGDVWLLCSGGVFVRSELKYEDTLRYLSWKMGAGERDIEDCRDALKRKVAYLAELEGPDNAIAKLYEGFELTPVN
;
A
#
# COMPACT_ATOMS: atom_id res chain seq x y z
N MET A 1 13.63 -20.50 27.31
CA MET A 1 12.91 -19.32 26.79
C MET A 1 11.49 -19.77 26.54
N ASP A 2 10.51 -19.10 27.17
CA ASP A 2 9.10 -19.49 27.07
C ASP A 2 8.65 -19.44 25.61
N SER A 3 8.35 -20.61 25.05
CA SER A 3 7.88 -20.80 23.68
C SER A 3 6.69 -19.90 23.33
N ASN A 4 5.86 -19.59 24.32
CA ASN A 4 4.71 -18.69 24.19
C ASN A 4 5.13 -17.22 23.94
N VAL A 5 6.18 -16.73 24.59
CA VAL A 5 6.65 -15.34 24.40
C VAL A 5 7.22 -15.17 22.99
N THR A 6 7.98 -16.15 22.52
CA THR A 6 8.52 -16.11 21.15
C THR A 6 7.42 -16.18 20.10
N TYR A 7 6.38 -16.99 20.31
CA TYR A 7 5.25 -17.08 19.39
C TYR A 7 4.44 -15.78 19.35
N ALA A 8 4.09 -15.21 20.50
CA ALA A 8 3.36 -13.95 20.57
C ALA A 8 4.12 -12.81 19.87
N ALA A 9 5.44 -12.71 20.09
CA ALA A 9 6.27 -11.71 19.43
C ALA A 9 6.33 -11.91 17.90
N GLN A 10 6.40 -13.15 17.42
CA GLN A 10 6.36 -13.45 15.99
C GLN A 10 5.01 -13.07 15.36
N LEU A 11 3.91 -13.38 16.06
CA LEU A 11 2.57 -13.03 15.61
C LEU A 11 2.38 -11.51 15.53
N GLU A 12 2.82 -10.78 16.55
CA GLU A 12 2.76 -9.31 16.59
C GLU A 12 3.60 -8.69 15.47
N SER A 13 4.84 -9.17 15.28
CA SER A 13 5.70 -8.72 14.18
C SER A 13 5.06 -8.95 12.81
N ALA A 14 4.47 -10.13 12.59
CA ALA A 14 3.79 -10.43 11.32
C ALA A 14 2.56 -9.54 11.10
N ALA A 15 1.80 -9.24 12.15
CA ALA A 15 0.65 -8.34 12.07
C ALA A 15 1.08 -6.90 11.75
N GLU A 16 2.16 -6.42 12.36
CA GLU A 16 2.72 -5.10 12.08
C GLU A 16 3.22 -4.98 10.64
N GLU A 17 3.93 -5.99 10.14
CA GLU A 17 4.40 -6.03 8.75
C GLU A 17 3.23 -5.99 7.74
N VAL A 18 2.12 -6.68 8.03
CA VAL A 18 0.90 -6.61 7.20
C VAL A 18 0.31 -5.21 7.24
N ALA A 19 0.23 -4.59 8.43
CA ALA A 19 -0.30 -3.25 8.59
C ALA A 19 0.55 -2.21 7.85
N GLU A 20 1.88 -2.31 7.94
CA GLU A 20 2.82 -1.42 7.24
C GLU A 20 2.70 -1.58 5.72
N ALA A 21 2.72 -2.82 5.21
CA ALA A 21 2.58 -3.09 3.79
C ALA A 21 1.26 -2.56 3.23
N LYS A 22 0.16 -2.70 3.98
CA LYS A 22 -1.14 -2.12 3.63
C LYS A 22 -1.09 -0.59 3.57
N GLN A 23 -0.49 0.07 4.57
CA GLN A 23 -0.37 1.52 4.59
C GLN A 23 0.48 2.03 3.43
N TYR A 24 1.55 1.31 3.09
CA TYR A 24 2.39 1.65 1.94
C TYR A 24 1.61 1.53 0.61
N LEU A 25 0.84 0.46 0.41
CA LEU A 25 -0.03 0.29 -0.75
C LEU A 25 -1.00 1.47 -0.91
N ILE A 26 -1.65 1.89 0.18
CA ILE A 26 -2.58 3.04 0.18
C ILE A 26 -1.86 4.33 -0.24
N LYS A 27 -0.62 4.55 0.23
CA LYS A 27 0.19 5.71 -0.17
C LYS A 27 0.52 5.69 -1.66
N LEU A 28 0.85 4.51 -2.21
CA LEU A 28 1.11 4.34 -3.64
C LEU A 28 -0.15 4.63 -4.47
N ASP A 29 -1.30 4.07 -4.11
CA ASP A 29 -2.57 4.31 -4.80
C ASP A 29 -2.94 5.81 -4.78
N ARG A 30 -2.77 6.47 -3.63
CA ARG A 30 -3.01 7.91 -3.50
C ARG A 30 -2.06 8.70 -4.41
N ARG A 31 -0.78 8.32 -4.48
CA ARG A 31 0.20 8.98 -5.35
C ARG A 31 -0.14 8.77 -6.82
N GLN A 32 -0.57 7.57 -7.21
CA GLN A 32 -0.98 7.25 -8.57
C GLN A 32 -2.17 8.12 -9.00
N HIS A 33 -3.15 8.30 -8.11
CA HIS A 33 -4.29 9.18 -8.38
C HIS A 33 -3.84 10.65 -8.56
N GLN A 34 -2.94 11.15 -7.71
CA GLN A 34 -2.40 12.51 -7.85
C GLN A 34 -1.69 12.72 -9.20
N LEU A 35 -0.94 11.73 -9.68
CA LEU A 35 -0.27 11.81 -10.99
C LEU A 35 -1.29 11.84 -12.14
N LYS A 36 -2.36 11.05 -12.06
CA LYS A 36 -3.47 11.07 -13.03
C LYS A 36 -4.13 12.44 -13.08
N GLU A 37 -4.44 13.02 -11.93
CA GLU A 37 -5.07 14.34 -11.84
C GLU A 37 -4.12 15.46 -12.31
N ALA A 38 -2.82 15.37 -12.00
CA ALA A 38 -1.83 16.31 -12.53
C ALA A 38 -1.74 16.26 -14.06
N SER A 39 -1.73 15.05 -14.65
CA SER A 39 -1.72 14.86 -16.10
C SER A 39 -2.99 15.42 -16.74
N ARG A 40 -4.15 15.19 -16.13
CA ARG A 40 -5.44 15.74 -16.58
C ARG A 40 -5.47 17.27 -16.51
N ALA A 41 -5.00 17.85 -15.41
CA ALA A 41 -4.94 19.31 -15.24
C ALA A 41 -4.07 19.97 -16.31
N LEU A 42 -2.87 19.42 -16.55
CA LEU A 42 -1.99 19.93 -17.61
C LEU A 42 -2.62 19.84 -19.00
N LYS A 43 -3.30 18.74 -19.31
CA LYS A 43 -3.98 18.58 -20.61
C LYS A 43 -5.15 19.53 -20.81
N LYS A 44 -5.89 19.86 -19.74
CA LYS A 44 -7.05 20.75 -19.81
C LYS A 44 -6.66 22.21 -19.99
N THR A 45 -5.54 22.61 -19.42
CA THR A 45 -5.03 23.98 -19.50
C THR A 45 -3.62 23.93 -20.06
N PRO A 46 -3.43 23.92 -21.39
CA PRO A 46 -2.11 23.99 -21.98
C PRO A 46 -1.42 25.27 -21.49
N VAL A 47 -0.43 25.07 -20.63
CA VAL A 47 0.19 26.15 -19.86
C VAL A 47 1.12 26.91 -20.79
N LEU A 48 0.89 28.22 -20.96
CA LEU A 48 1.81 29.14 -21.65
C LEU A 48 3.03 29.52 -20.77
N GLY A 49 3.12 28.99 -19.54
CA GLY A 49 4.12 29.34 -18.54
C GLY A 49 4.67 28.13 -17.77
N ASP A 50 5.41 28.41 -16.71
CA ASP A 50 6.14 27.42 -15.93
C ASP A 50 5.22 26.35 -15.32
N VAL A 51 5.58 25.08 -15.50
CA VAL A 51 4.90 23.94 -14.86
C VAL A 51 5.57 23.65 -13.53
N TRP A 52 4.79 23.57 -12.46
CA TRP A 52 5.27 23.19 -11.13
C TRP A 52 4.71 21.83 -10.73
N LEU A 53 5.57 20.95 -10.21
CA LEU A 53 5.23 19.60 -9.81
C LEU A 53 5.33 19.46 -8.29
N LEU A 54 4.30 18.86 -7.68
CA LEU A 54 4.32 18.49 -6.26
C LEU A 54 5.09 17.18 -6.07
N CYS A 55 6.25 17.28 -5.41
CA CYS A 55 7.13 16.17 -5.07
C CYS A 55 6.82 15.62 -3.66
N SER A 56 7.38 14.44 -3.37
CA SER A 56 7.36 13.86 -2.02
C SER A 56 7.95 14.84 -1.01
N GLY A 57 7.35 14.92 0.18
CA GLY A 57 7.72 15.88 1.22
C GLY A 57 6.97 17.23 1.16
N GLY A 58 6.06 17.41 0.21
CA GLY A 58 5.22 18.61 0.13
C GLY A 58 5.89 19.81 -0.55
N VAL A 59 6.95 19.56 -1.32
CA VAL A 59 7.72 20.60 -2.01
C VAL A 59 7.26 20.72 -3.46
N PHE A 60 7.12 21.95 -3.94
CA PHE A 60 6.90 22.23 -5.37
C PHE A 60 8.23 22.44 -6.07
N VAL A 61 8.44 21.73 -7.17
CA VAL A 61 9.62 21.87 -8.01
C VAL A 61 9.18 22.35 -9.39
N ARG A 62 9.83 23.40 -9.89
CA ARG A 62 9.61 23.86 -11.25
C ARG A 62 10.14 22.82 -12.23
N SER A 63 9.30 22.40 -13.17
CA SER A 63 9.68 21.56 -14.29
C SER A 63 10.52 22.36 -15.27
N GLU A 64 11.74 21.91 -15.50
CA GLU A 64 12.61 22.42 -16.58
C GLU A 64 12.23 21.79 -17.95
N LEU A 65 11.30 20.83 -17.95
CA LEU A 65 10.86 20.13 -19.15
C LEU A 65 9.82 20.95 -19.91
N LYS A 66 9.84 20.83 -21.24
CA LYS A 66 8.74 21.32 -22.09
C LYS A 66 7.43 20.64 -21.70
N TYR A 67 6.31 21.26 -22.08
CA TYR A 67 4.97 20.76 -21.78
C TYR A 67 4.78 19.28 -22.18
N GLU A 68 5.12 18.92 -23.42
CA GLU A 68 4.98 17.54 -23.93
C GLU A 68 5.86 16.55 -23.16
N ASP A 69 7.09 16.96 -22.83
CA ASP A 69 8.03 16.14 -22.09
C ASP A 69 7.62 15.98 -20.62
N THR A 70 6.97 16.99 -20.04
CA THR A 70 6.37 16.90 -18.71
C THR A 70 5.21 15.88 -18.71
N LEU A 71 4.36 15.88 -19.74
CA LEU A 71 3.31 14.87 -19.88
C LEU A 71 3.89 13.47 -20.04
N ARG A 72 4.97 13.32 -20.83
CA ARG A 72 5.69 12.05 -21.00
C ARG A 72 6.29 11.56 -19.69
N TYR A 73 6.90 12.47 -18.91
CA TYR A 73 7.42 12.18 -17.58
C TYR A 73 6.32 11.68 -16.64
N LEU A 74 5.17 12.35 -16.59
CA LEU A 74 4.04 11.91 -15.78
C LEU A 74 3.53 10.55 -16.22
N SER A 75 3.43 10.30 -17.53
CA SER A 75 3.05 8.99 -18.08
C SER A 75 4.00 7.89 -17.64
N TRP A 76 5.30 8.12 -17.77
CA TRP A 76 6.33 7.18 -17.31
C TRP A 76 6.25 6.94 -15.80
N LYS A 77 6.09 8.00 -14.99
CA LYS A 77 5.92 7.88 -13.53
C LYS A 77 4.69 7.06 -13.15
N MET A 78 3.57 7.25 -13.84
CA MET A 78 2.37 6.44 -13.62
C MET A 78 2.63 4.97 -13.96
N GLY A 79 3.28 4.69 -15.10
CA GLY A 79 3.61 3.30 -15.47
C GLY A 79 4.59 2.63 -14.50
N ALA A 80 5.53 3.38 -13.92
CA ALA A 80 6.37 2.88 -12.84
C ALA A 80 5.56 2.59 -11.57
N GLY A 81 4.69 3.54 -11.16
CA GLY A 81 3.84 3.38 -9.98
C GLY A 81 2.87 2.20 -10.08
N GLU A 82 2.37 1.87 -11.26
CA GLU A 82 1.53 0.68 -11.47
C GLU A 82 2.29 -0.62 -11.20
N ARG A 83 3.58 -0.70 -11.54
CA ARG A 83 4.41 -1.85 -11.20
C ARG A 83 4.67 -1.92 -9.71
N ASP A 84 5.03 -0.79 -9.08
CA ASP A 84 5.26 -0.73 -7.64
C ASP A 84 4.01 -1.14 -6.83
N ILE A 85 2.82 -0.76 -7.31
CA ILE A 85 1.54 -1.15 -6.71
C ILE A 85 1.34 -2.67 -6.80
N GLU A 86 1.61 -3.28 -7.96
CA GLU A 86 1.43 -4.72 -8.12
C GLU A 86 2.44 -5.52 -7.29
N ASP A 87 3.71 -5.11 -7.29
CA ASP A 87 4.75 -5.71 -6.44
C ASP A 87 4.37 -5.61 -4.94
N CYS A 88 3.82 -4.47 -4.53
CA CYS A 88 3.35 -4.26 -3.16
C CYS A 88 2.14 -5.13 -2.82
N ARG A 89 1.22 -5.37 -3.77
CA ARG A 89 0.09 -6.28 -3.57
C ARG A 89 0.57 -7.70 -3.37
N ASP A 90 1.51 -8.16 -4.17
CA ASP A 90 2.06 -9.50 -4.04
C ASP A 90 2.85 -9.68 -2.74
N ALA A 91 3.60 -8.65 -2.31
CA ALA A 91 4.24 -8.64 -1.00
C ALA A 91 3.20 -8.71 0.14
N LEU A 92 2.12 -7.92 0.06
CA LEU A 92 1.05 -7.92 1.05
C LEU A 92 0.37 -9.30 1.12
N LYS A 93 0.06 -9.94 -0.01
CA LYS A 93 -0.53 -11.29 -0.05
C LYS A 93 0.36 -12.30 0.69
N ARG A 94 1.68 -12.29 0.45
CA ARG A 94 2.62 -13.18 1.14
C ARG A 94 2.65 -12.95 2.64
N LYS A 95 2.66 -11.68 3.07
CA LYS A 95 2.65 -11.32 4.51
C LYS A 95 1.36 -11.74 5.19
N VAL A 96 0.20 -11.55 4.53
CA VAL A 96 -1.10 -12.00 5.04
C VAL A 96 -1.16 -13.52 5.14
N ALA A 97 -0.65 -14.24 4.13
CA ALA A 97 -0.57 -15.69 4.17
C ALA A 97 0.28 -16.19 5.35
N TYR A 98 1.47 -15.59 5.54
CA TYR A 98 2.33 -15.90 6.68
C TYR A 98 1.67 -15.62 8.04
N LEU A 99 0.98 -14.48 8.16
CA LEU A 99 0.22 -14.17 9.37
C LEU A 99 -0.88 -15.21 9.63
N ALA A 100 -1.61 -15.63 8.60
CA ALA A 100 -2.64 -16.66 8.72
C ALA A 100 -2.06 -18.03 9.11
N GLU A 101 -0.88 -18.39 8.59
CA GLU A 101 -0.15 -19.59 9.01
C GLU A 101 0.25 -19.54 10.49
N LEU A 102 0.70 -18.37 10.98
CA LEU A 102 1.03 -18.18 12.39
C LEU A 102 -0.20 -18.24 13.29
N GLU A 103 -1.30 -17.59 12.92
CA GLU A 103 -2.56 -17.65 13.68
C GLU A 103 -3.09 -19.09 13.76
N GLY A 104 -2.91 -19.87 12.69
CA GLY A 104 -3.40 -21.25 12.59
C GLY A 104 -4.93 -21.30 12.40
N PRO A 105 -5.46 -22.43 11.89
CA PRO A 105 -6.88 -22.60 11.64
C PRO A 105 -7.72 -22.45 12.92
N ASP A 106 -7.17 -22.88 14.06
CA ASP A 106 -7.90 -22.94 15.32
C ASP A 106 -8.11 -21.57 15.96
N ASN A 107 -7.21 -20.58 15.79
CA ASN A 107 -7.45 -19.24 16.36
C ASN A 107 -8.46 -18.43 15.54
N ALA A 108 -8.48 -18.60 14.21
CA ALA A 108 -9.51 -17.98 13.37
C ALA A 108 -10.91 -18.51 13.73
N ILE A 109 -11.00 -19.82 14.00
CA ILE A 109 -12.22 -20.49 14.44
C ILE A 109 -12.57 -20.12 15.90
N ALA A 110 -11.59 -20.06 16.81
CA ALA A 110 -11.80 -19.69 18.21
C ALA A 110 -12.32 -18.26 18.36
N LYS A 111 -11.80 -17.29 17.58
CA LYS A 111 -12.34 -15.92 17.52
C LYS A 111 -13.78 -15.88 17.01
N LEU A 112 -14.19 -16.80 16.13
CA LEU A 112 -15.59 -16.90 15.68
C LEU A 112 -16.51 -17.51 16.76
N TYR A 113 -15.95 -18.28 17.70
CA TYR A 113 -16.68 -18.87 18.82
C TYR A 113 -16.65 -18.02 20.09
N GLU A 114 -15.86 -16.95 20.16
CA GLU A 114 -15.91 -15.99 21.28
C GLU A 114 -17.32 -15.41 21.42
N GLY A 115 -17.99 -15.70 22.53
CA GLY A 115 -19.37 -15.28 22.81
C GLY A 115 -20.45 -16.32 22.50
N PHE A 116 -20.10 -17.45 21.89
CA PHE A 116 -20.98 -18.61 21.81
C PHE A 116 -20.57 -19.62 22.89
N GLU A 117 -21.38 -19.77 23.95
CA GLU A 117 -21.23 -20.85 24.93
C GLU A 117 -21.63 -22.19 24.29
N LEU A 118 -20.78 -22.73 23.41
CA LEU A 118 -21.00 -24.02 22.79
C LEU A 118 -20.45 -25.12 23.68
N THR A 119 -21.34 -25.89 24.31
CA THR A 119 -20.96 -27.15 24.97
C THR A 119 -20.69 -28.23 23.92
N PRO A 120 -19.65 -29.07 24.08
CA PRO A 120 -19.37 -30.15 23.15
C PRO A 120 -20.55 -31.12 23.12
N VAL A 121 -21.04 -31.44 21.92
CA VAL A 121 -22.05 -32.47 21.72
C VAL A 121 -21.32 -33.81 21.67
N ASN A 122 -21.54 -34.64 22.70
CA ASN A 122 -21.06 -36.02 22.77
C ASN A 122 -21.61 -36.89 21.63
#